data_AF-A0A4Q9PV05-F1
#
_entry.id   AF-A0A4Q9PV05-F1
#
_cell.length_a   1.000
_cell.length_b   1.000
_cell.length_c   1.000
_cell.angle_alpha   90.00
_cell.angle_beta   90.00
_cell.angle_gamma   90.00
#
_symmetry.space_group_name_H-M   'P 1'
#
loop_
_entity.id
_entity.type
_entity.pdbx_description
1 polymer ?
#
loop_
_entity_poly.entity_id
_entity_poly.type
_entity_poly.pdbx_seq_one_letter_code
_entity_poly.pdbx_strand_id
1 'polypeptide(L)'
;MKENHDPEKILLLNRDEQNEEEPKRSRVWWGPRQWRGLRNLVVVLVIYGAYTVAMHVLAPMQHDEHHHESLYWAKKAAWKQRGPLSPEKVEEFYLSIPDPGSALAISREYATHPHVAGSVEDLNDAKVILKLFQDEFGIHASEDIPLYHAGTHESRSATLDIPKYHHPKAWIDQYFPVMNTPLDRALSILGEDGKPEWEADLVEDGDPHDPDAAKYRDAVPTFHGLSADGEVEGQLVYVNYGRKEDYDELIAKGVNLTGKLVLARYGGVFRGLKIKGAQELGAVGVLIYDDPRDDGVVTVENGYKPYPEGPARNPTAVQRGSVQFISLYPGDPTTPDAPAYENATRTDGENIPKIPSLPISWENAQRILKEISGKDVKAALTLNGKASEKKVKLVNHVDTKVIPIWNTLAVLPGHIKNETVLIGCHRDAWVMGATDPTSGTVSIHEVVRGYGALLRKGWRPLRNVVFASWDAEEVPTVSPASSYKLYVSNVGLDLQYGLIGSTEWAEDFPEWITENVVAYINLGHGQLAHPHRSRI
;
A
#
# COMPACT_ATOMS: atom_id res chain seq x y z
N MET A 1 -19.58 -19.92 32.30
CA MET A 1 -20.99 -20.18 31.94
C MET A 1 -21.36 -19.17 30.86
N LYS A 2 -21.69 -19.52 29.62
CA LYS A 2 -22.07 -20.78 28.99
C LYS A 2 -21.30 -20.91 27.67
N GLU A 3 -20.79 -22.12 27.42
CA GLU A 3 -20.35 -22.60 26.11
C GLU A 3 -21.59 -22.84 25.24
N ASN A 4 -21.50 -22.54 23.94
CA ASN A 4 -22.41 -23.05 22.93
C ASN A 4 -21.55 -23.58 21.77
N HIS A 5 -21.11 -24.83 21.91
CA HIS A 5 -20.63 -25.63 20.80
C HIS A 5 -21.85 -26.17 20.04
N ASP A 6 -21.99 -25.78 18.78
CA ASP A 6 -22.98 -26.32 17.85
C ASP A 6 -22.55 -27.74 17.40
N PRO A 7 -23.32 -28.81 17.68
CA PRO A 7 -22.91 -30.19 17.42
C PRO A 7 -23.04 -30.65 15.95
N GLU A 8 -23.51 -29.83 15.00
CA GLU A 8 -23.74 -30.29 13.62
C GLU A 8 -22.51 -30.26 12.69
N LYS A 9 -21.32 -29.87 13.17
CA LYS A 9 -20.09 -29.83 12.35
C LYS A 9 -19.24 -31.11 12.35
N ILE A 10 -19.73 -32.21 12.93
CA ILE A 10 -19.03 -33.52 12.89
C ILE A 10 -20.00 -34.60 12.44
N LEU A 11 -20.44 -34.58 11.17
CA LEU A 11 -21.21 -35.70 10.58
C LEU A 11 -21.24 -35.74 9.05
N LEU A 12 -20.21 -35.20 8.36
CA LEU A 12 -20.03 -35.38 6.91
C LEU A 12 -18.82 -36.25 6.53
N LEU A 13 -18.37 -37.08 7.47
CA LEU A 13 -17.49 -38.21 7.22
C LEU A 13 -18.17 -39.45 7.82
N ASN A 14 -18.56 -40.39 6.96
CA ASN A 14 -19.25 -41.67 7.24
C ASN A 14 -20.79 -41.63 7.20
N ARG A 15 -21.36 -41.93 6.03
CA ARG A 15 -22.15 -43.16 5.80
C ARG A 15 -22.74 -43.19 4.39
N ASP A 16 -22.11 -44.01 3.56
CA ASP A 16 -22.82 -44.79 2.55
C ASP A 16 -23.54 -45.98 3.25
N GLU A 17 -24.56 -46.48 2.55
CA GLU A 17 -25.31 -47.72 2.74
C GLU A 17 -26.69 -47.68 3.44
N GLN A 18 -27.67 -48.02 2.59
CA GLN A 18 -28.92 -48.74 2.83
C GLN A 18 -30.12 -47.95 3.41
N ASN A 19 -31.12 -47.72 2.53
CA ASN A 19 -32.43 -48.35 2.70
C ASN A 19 -33.23 -48.33 1.39
N GLU A 20 -33.75 -49.51 1.05
CA GLU A 20 -34.73 -49.80 0.00
C GLU A 20 -36.12 -49.28 0.41
N GLU A 21 -36.87 -48.67 -0.52
CA GLU A 21 -38.34 -48.71 -0.54
C GLU A 21 -38.86 -48.57 -2.00
N GLU A 22 -39.85 -49.41 -2.33
CA GLU A 22 -40.44 -49.67 -3.66
C GLU A 22 -41.39 -48.56 -4.20
N PRO A 23 -41.78 -48.59 -5.51
CA PRO A 23 -42.06 -47.39 -6.29
C PRO A 23 -43.55 -47.01 -6.40
N LYS A 24 -43.83 -45.69 -6.36
CA LYS A 24 -45.11 -45.12 -6.83
C LYS A 24 -45.08 -44.88 -8.34
N ARG A 25 -45.92 -45.62 -9.07
CA ARG A 25 -46.20 -45.45 -10.50
C ARG A 25 -46.71 -44.04 -10.82
N SER A 26 -45.99 -43.30 -11.66
CA SER A 26 -46.55 -42.21 -12.45
C SER A 26 -46.11 -42.35 -13.91
N ARG A 27 -47.08 -42.24 -14.83
CA ARG A 27 -46.87 -42.37 -16.28
C ARG A 27 -46.06 -41.17 -16.78
N VAL A 28 -44.84 -41.41 -17.24
CA VAL A 28 -44.02 -40.38 -17.92
C VAL A 28 -44.29 -40.43 -19.43
N TRP A 29 -44.83 -39.33 -19.95
CA TRP A 29 -44.93 -39.03 -21.37
C TRP A 29 -43.54 -38.57 -21.86
N TRP A 30 -42.96 -39.25 -22.85
CA TRP A 30 -41.62 -38.96 -23.36
C TRP A 30 -41.67 -37.84 -24.40
N GLY A 31 -40.98 -36.73 -24.13
CA GLY A 31 -40.89 -35.56 -25.02
C GLY A 31 -39.73 -35.64 -26.04
N PRO A 32 -39.73 -34.81 -27.09
CA PRO A 32 -38.82 -34.90 -28.25
C PRO A 32 -37.30 -34.73 -27.95
N ARG A 33 -36.92 -34.36 -26.72
CA ARG A 33 -35.52 -34.21 -26.30
C ARG A 33 -34.85 -35.54 -25.92
N GLN A 34 -35.60 -36.53 -25.43
CA GLN A 34 -35.05 -37.83 -25.04
C GLN A 34 -34.70 -38.72 -26.26
N TRP A 35 -35.27 -38.43 -27.44
CA TRP A 35 -34.91 -39.09 -28.70
C TRP A 35 -33.52 -38.72 -29.23
N ARG A 36 -32.95 -37.55 -28.86
CA ARG A 36 -31.59 -37.16 -29.30
C ARG A 36 -30.50 -37.94 -28.57
N GLY A 37 -30.68 -38.21 -27.28
CA GLY A 37 -29.76 -39.02 -26.49
C GLY A 37 -29.69 -40.47 -26.97
N LEU A 38 -30.85 -41.05 -27.31
CA LEU A 38 -30.92 -42.40 -27.88
C LEU A 38 -30.27 -42.48 -29.27
N ARG A 39 -30.43 -41.44 -30.10
CA ARG A 39 -29.80 -41.39 -31.43
C ARG A 39 -28.27 -41.30 -31.34
N ASN A 40 -27.75 -40.51 -30.40
CA ASN A 40 -26.31 -40.40 -30.18
C ASN A 40 -25.72 -41.70 -29.61
N LEU A 41 -26.45 -42.39 -28.72
CA LEU A 41 -26.05 -43.69 -28.18
C LEU A 41 -25.98 -44.75 -29.28
N VAL A 42 -26.98 -44.78 -30.18
CA VAL A 42 -26.99 -45.71 -31.33
C VAL A 42 -25.85 -45.41 -32.30
N VAL A 43 -25.53 -44.14 -32.57
CA VAL A 43 -24.38 -43.77 -33.42
C VAL A 43 -23.06 -44.20 -32.79
N VAL A 44 -22.87 -44.01 -31.48
CA VAL A 44 -21.66 -44.46 -30.77
C VAL A 44 -21.53 -45.98 -30.81
N LEU A 45 -22.63 -46.72 -30.63
CA LEU A 45 -22.63 -48.19 -30.70
C LEU A 45 -22.35 -48.71 -32.12
N VAL A 46 -22.84 -48.02 -33.16
CA VAL A 46 -22.54 -48.35 -34.56
C VAL A 46 -21.07 -48.06 -34.90
N ILE A 47 -20.51 -46.94 -34.44
CA ILE A 47 -19.09 -46.61 -34.63
C ILE A 47 -18.21 -47.62 -33.88
N TYR A 48 -18.56 -47.98 -32.65
CA TYR A 48 -17.85 -48.99 -31.88
C TYR A 48 -17.94 -50.38 -32.54
N GLY A 49 -19.11 -50.76 -33.06
CA GLY A 49 -19.32 -51.98 -33.82
C GLY A 49 -18.52 -52.02 -35.14
N ALA A 50 -18.45 -50.91 -35.86
CA ALA A 50 -17.64 -50.80 -37.07
C ALA A 50 -16.13 -50.89 -36.75
N TYR A 51 -15.69 -50.29 -35.63
CA TYR A 51 -14.31 -50.37 -35.16
C TYR A 51 -13.92 -51.79 -34.73
N THR A 52 -14.78 -52.51 -34.00
CA THR A 52 -14.50 -53.89 -33.57
C THR A 52 -14.48 -54.87 -34.75
N VAL A 53 -15.35 -54.68 -35.75
CA VAL A 53 -15.33 -55.45 -37.00
C VAL A 53 -14.08 -55.13 -37.83
N ALA A 54 -13.68 -53.85 -37.94
CA ALA A 54 -12.44 -53.47 -38.63
C ALA A 54 -11.20 -54.10 -37.98
N MET A 55 -11.15 -54.15 -36.64
CA MET A 55 -10.07 -54.79 -35.90
C MET A 55 -10.05 -56.33 -36.05
N HIS A 56 -11.20 -56.98 -36.26
CA HIS A 56 -11.28 -58.43 -36.44
C HIS A 56 -11.12 -58.88 -37.90
N VAL A 57 -11.45 -58.03 -38.87
CA VAL A 57 -11.41 -58.37 -40.31
C VAL A 57 -10.07 -58.00 -40.95
N LEU A 58 -9.32 -57.03 -40.40
CA LEU A 58 -8.05 -56.55 -40.99
C LEU A 58 -6.77 -57.15 -40.37
N ALA A 59 -6.87 -58.13 -39.47
CA ALA A 59 -5.70 -58.74 -38.85
C ALA A 59 -5.48 -60.20 -39.29
N PRO A 60 -4.66 -60.48 -40.33
CA PRO A 60 -4.03 -61.77 -40.47
C PRO A 60 -2.69 -61.79 -39.72
N MET A 61 -2.63 -62.67 -38.71
CA MET A 61 -1.46 -63.44 -38.24
C MET A 61 -0.11 -62.71 -38.14
N GLN A 62 0.26 -62.31 -36.93
CA GLN A 62 1.59 -62.56 -36.39
C GLN A 62 1.49 -62.70 -34.87
N HIS A 63 1.79 -63.91 -34.40
CA HIS A 63 1.96 -64.24 -32.99
C HIS A 63 3.25 -63.57 -32.51
N ASP A 64 3.15 -62.63 -31.57
CA ASP A 64 4.24 -62.31 -30.64
C ASP A 64 3.66 -61.82 -29.31
N GLU A 65 3.88 -62.62 -28.27
CA GLU A 65 3.37 -62.43 -26.91
C GLU A 65 4.14 -61.34 -26.14
N HIS A 66 4.20 -60.08 -26.60
CA HIS A 66 4.87 -59.02 -25.80
C HIS A 66 4.29 -57.60 -25.95
N HIS A 67 2.96 -57.44 -26.02
CA HIS A 67 2.36 -56.11 -26.15
C HIS A 67 1.28 -55.70 -25.13
N HIS A 68 1.06 -56.47 -24.06
CA HIS A 68 0.06 -56.10 -23.04
C HIS A 68 0.57 -55.19 -21.90
N GLU A 69 1.88 -54.94 -21.77
CA GLU A 69 2.40 -54.02 -20.73
C GLU A 69 2.63 -52.56 -21.21
N SER A 70 2.71 -52.30 -22.52
CA SER A 70 3.12 -50.98 -23.04
C SER A 70 2.00 -49.92 -23.09
N LEU A 71 0.74 -50.29 -22.86
CA LEU A 71 -0.38 -49.34 -22.81
C LEU A 71 -0.92 -49.12 -21.39
N TYR A 72 -0.54 -49.97 -20.44
CA TYR A 72 -0.95 -49.82 -19.04
C TYR A 72 -0.20 -48.68 -18.37
N TRP A 73 1.11 -48.50 -18.64
CA TRP A 73 1.87 -47.35 -18.12
C TRP A 73 1.41 -46.02 -18.74
N ALA A 74 1.07 -45.99 -20.03
CA ALA A 74 0.60 -44.78 -20.72
C ALA A 74 -0.80 -44.37 -20.23
N LYS A 75 -1.70 -45.33 -19.98
CA LYS A 75 -2.99 -45.07 -19.32
C LYS A 75 -2.81 -44.67 -17.85
N LYS A 76 -1.87 -45.27 -17.11
CA LYS A 76 -1.56 -44.91 -15.71
C LYS A 76 -0.84 -43.55 -15.58
N ALA A 77 -0.11 -43.12 -16.63
CA ALA A 77 0.49 -41.80 -16.74
C ALA A 77 -0.54 -40.74 -17.14
N ALA A 78 -1.49 -41.06 -18.03
CA ALA A 78 -2.60 -40.20 -18.41
C ALA A 78 -3.72 -40.13 -17.33
N TRP A 79 -3.84 -41.16 -16.49
CA TRP A 79 -4.81 -41.27 -15.38
C TRP A 79 -4.15 -41.19 -14.01
N LYS A 80 -2.96 -40.60 -13.92
CA LYS A 80 -2.54 -39.98 -12.66
C LYS A 80 -3.38 -38.70 -12.56
N GLN A 81 -4.64 -38.85 -12.15
CA GLN A 81 -5.34 -37.75 -11.52
C GLN A 81 -4.39 -37.25 -10.45
N ARG A 82 -3.77 -36.09 -10.67
CA ARG A 82 -3.05 -35.41 -9.61
C ARG A 82 -4.14 -35.10 -8.59
N GLY A 83 -4.26 -35.97 -7.60
CA GLY A 83 -5.09 -35.68 -6.43
C GLY A 83 -4.72 -34.31 -5.89
N PRO A 84 -5.65 -33.62 -5.21
CA PRO A 84 -5.38 -32.31 -4.65
C PRO A 84 -4.05 -32.34 -3.89
N LEU A 85 -3.20 -31.35 -4.16
CA LEU A 85 -1.92 -31.19 -3.46
C LEU A 85 -2.23 -31.17 -1.96
N SER A 86 -1.45 -31.91 -1.15
CA SER A 86 -1.56 -31.78 0.30
C SER A 86 -1.20 -30.34 0.70
N PRO A 87 -1.71 -29.81 1.82
CA PRO A 87 -1.41 -28.45 2.26
C PRO A 87 0.10 -28.15 2.30
N GLU A 88 0.91 -29.12 2.73
CA GLU A 88 2.37 -28.97 2.82
C GLU A 88 3.01 -28.84 1.43
N LYS A 89 2.49 -29.57 0.43
CA LYS A 89 2.98 -29.46 -0.96
C LYS A 89 2.53 -28.18 -1.64
N VAL A 90 1.36 -27.66 -1.27
CA VAL A 90 0.90 -26.33 -1.71
C VAL A 90 1.83 -25.27 -1.17
N GLU A 91 2.12 -25.31 0.13
CA GLU A 91 3.01 -24.38 0.81
C GLU A 91 4.45 -24.46 0.28
N GLU A 92 5.03 -25.66 0.20
CA GLU A 92 6.37 -25.88 -0.36
C GLU A 92 6.48 -25.34 -1.78
N PHE A 93 5.46 -25.60 -2.61
CA PHE A 93 5.45 -25.09 -3.98
C PHE A 93 5.31 -23.56 -4.01
N TYR A 94 4.41 -22.97 -3.21
CA TYR A 94 4.26 -21.52 -3.12
C TYR A 94 5.57 -20.84 -2.69
N LEU A 95 6.21 -21.34 -1.64
CA LEU A 95 7.47 -20.81 -1.11
C LEU A 95 8.65 -20.99 -2.07
N SER A 96 8.53 -21.86 -3.08
CA SER A 96 9.53 -22.02 -4.14
C SER A 96 9.43 -21.00 -5.27
N ILE A 97 8.38 -20.18 -5.31
CA ILE A 97 8.14 -19.20 -6.40
C ILE A 97 8.87 -17.87 -6.19
N PRO A 98 8.85 -17.26 -4.98
CA PRO A 98 9.55 -16.00 -4.76
C PRO A 98 11.04 -16.10 -5.13
N ASP A 99 11.51 -15.14 -5.93
CA ASP A 99 12.88 -15.13 -6.45
C ASP A 99 13.58 -13.80 -6.16
N PRO A 100 14.76 -13.80 -5.52
CA PRO A 100 15.51 -12.58 -5.25
C PRO A 100 15.90 -11.79 -6.51
N GLY A 101 16.12 -12.46 -7.64
CA GLY A 101 16.45 -11.81 -8.91
C GLY A 101 15.27 -11.01 -9.47
N SER A 102 14.08 -11.61 -9.47
CA SER A 102 12.82 -10.94 -9.80
C SER A 102 12.52 -9.79 -8.86
N ALA A 103 12.63 -10.01 -7.55
CA ALA A 103 12.40 -8.98 -6.55
C ALA A 103 13.30 -7.74 -6.75
N LEU A 104 14.59 -7.97 -7.07
CA LEU A 104 15.52 -6.89 -7.39
C LEU A 104 15.17 -6.17 -8.70
N ALA A 105 14.73 -6.91 -9.72
CA ALA A 105 14.32 -6.31 -11.00
C ALA A 105 13.11 -5.40 -10.84
N ILE A 106 12.07 -5.86 -10.11
CA ILE A 106 10.87 -5.07 -9.80
C ILE A 106 11.23 -3.87 -8.93
N SER A 107 12.09 -4.06 -7.92
CA SER A 107 12.55 -2.95 -7.08
C SER A 107 13.17 -1.84 -7.92
N ARG A 108 14.01 -2.18 -8.90
CA ARG A 108 14.61 -1.19 -9.81
C ARG A 108 13.60 -0.55 -10.75
N GLU A 109 12.58 -1.29 -11.17
CA GLU A 109 11.54 -0.75 -12.06
C GLU A 109 10.77 0.39 -11.40
N TYR A 110 10.37 0.25 -10.13
CA TYR A 110 9.64 1.31 -9.41
C TYR A 110 10.59 2.34 -8.79
N ALA A 111 11.75 1.93 -8.26
CA ALA A 111 12.65 2.82 -7.53
C ALA A 111 13.55 3.71 -8.42
N THR A 112 13.32 3.75 -9.73
CA THR A 112 14.12 4.57 -10.69
C THR A 112 13.30 5.65 -11.39
N HIS A 113 12.04 5.85 -11.01
CA HIS A 113 11.26 7.02 -11.40
C HIS A 113 10.38 7.49 -10.24
N PRO A 114 10.00 8.78 -10.20
CA PRO A 114 9.02 9.26 -9.24
C PRO A 114 7.63 8.75 -9.58
N HIS A 115 6.87 8.34 -8.56
CA HIS A 115 5.49 7.86 -8.70
C HIS A 115 4.61 8.48 -7.62
N VAL A 116 4.47 9.81 -7.71
CA VAL A 116 3.71 10.62 -6.74
C VAL A 116 2.22 10.36 -6.88
N ALA A 117 1.50 10.32 -5.75
CA ALA A 117 0.06 10.12 -5.73
C ALA A 117 -0.69 11.02 -6.73
N GLY A 118 -1.57 10.42 -7.52
CA GLY A 118 -2.36 11.15 -8.52
C GLY A 118 -1.58 11.70 -9.73
N SER A 119 -0.29 11.38 -9.87
CA SER A 119 0.52 11.73 -11.05
C SER A 119 0.23 10.81 -12.25
N VAL A 120 0.71 11.20 -13.42
CA VAL A 120 0.60 10.36 -14.62
C VAL A 120 1.46 9.10 -14.48
N GLU A 121 2.61 9.23 -13.82
CA GLU A 121 3.51 8.14 -13.48
C GLU A 121 2.83 7.12 -12.56
N ASP A 122 2.16 7.58 -11.50
CA ASP A 122 1.41 6.67 -10.61
C ASP A 122 0.26 5.94 -11.35
N LEU A 123 -0.50 6.63 -12.22
CA LEU A 123 -1.51 5.97 -13.05
C LEU A 123 -0.89 4.90 -13.98
N ASN A 124 0.31 5.13 -14.49
CA ASN A 124 0.99 4.13 -15.30
C ASN A 124 1.38 2.91 -14.46
N ASP A 125 1.89 3.14 -13.25
CA ASP A 125 2.23 2.08 -12.31
C ASP A 125 0.99 1.29 -11.85
N ALA A 126 -0.15 1.96 -11.66
CA ALA A 126 -1.45 1.31 -11.44
C ALA A 126 -1.81 0.33 -12.56
N LYS A 127 -1.60 0.73 -13.82
CA LYS A 127 -1.84 -0.13 -15.00
C LYS A 127 -0.83 -1.27 -15.09
N VAL A 128 0.42 -1.07 -14.67
CA VAL A 128 1.42 -2.13 -14.60
C VAL A 128 1.00 -3.20 -13.58
N ILE A 129 0.52 -2.81 -12.40
CA ILE A 129 0.00 -3.74 -11.40
C ILE A 129 -1.27 -4.44 -11.90
N LEU A 130 -2.17 -3.73 -12.57
CA LEU A 130 -3.35 -4.35 -13.18
C LEU A 130 -2.94 -5.44 -14.16
N LYS A 131 -1.94 -5.15 -15.00
CA LYS A 131 -1.39 -6.12 -15.94
C LYS A 131 -0.74 -7.31 -15.24
N LEU A 132 0.00 -7.09 -14.15
CA LEU A 132 0.54 -8.17 -13.33
C LEU A 132 -0.58 -9.11 -12.84
N PHE A 133 -1.65 -8.56 -12.28
CA PHE A 133 -2.79 -9.36 -11.83
C PHE A 133 -3.41 -10.15 -12.99
N GLN A 134 -3.54 -9.52 -14.16
CA GLN A 134 -4.10 -10.16 -15.34
C GLN A 134 -3.23 -11.33 -15.82
N ASP A 135 -1.94 -11.11 -15.95
CA ASP A 135 -0.98 -12.09 -16.44
C ASP A 135 -0.84 -13.27 -15.47
N GLU A 136 -0.71 -13.02 -14.16
CA GLU A 136 -0.49 -14.08 -13.18
C GLU A 136 -1.76 -14.86 -12.84
N PHE A 137 -2.92 -14.22 -12.83
CA PHE A 137 -4.20 -14.88 -12.50
C PHE A 137 -4.98 -15.38 -13.72
N GLY A 138 -4.42 -15.22 -14.93
CA GLY A 138 -5.03 -15.68 -16.18
C GLY A 138 -6.33 -14.94 -16.52
N ILE A 139 -6.39 -13.65 -16.21
CA ILE A 139 -7.54 -12.78 -16.54
C ILE A 139 -7.31 -12.23 -17.95
N HIS A 140 -8.30 -12.41 -18.83
CA HIS A 140 -8.21 -11.89 -20.18
C HIS A 140 -8.29 -10.36 -20.19
N ALA A 141 -7.25 -9.68 -20.69
CA ALA A 141 -7.26 -8.24 -20.87
C ALA A 141 -8.29 -7.84 -21.95
N SER A 142 -9.19 -6.92 -21.63
CA SER A 142 -10.13 -6.31 -22.59
C SER A 142 -9.43 -5.24 -23.43
N GLU A 143 -10.06 -4.82 -24.54
CA GLU A 143 -9.60 -3.66 -25.32
C GLU A 143 -9.61 -2.38 -24.48
N ASP A 144 -10.67 -2.19 -23.69
CA ASP A 144 -10.77 -1.11 -22.71
C ASP A 144 -10.15 -1.52 -21.37
N ILE A 145 -9.35 -0.64 -20.78
CA ILE A 145 -8.82 -0.85 -19.43
C ILE A 145 -10.00 -0.80 -18.44
N PRO A 146 -10.16 -1.79 -17.53
CA PRO A 146 -11.20 -1.80 -16.51
C PRO A 146 -10.92 -0.78 -15.40
N LEU A 147 -10.93 0.50 -15.77
CA LEU A 147 -10.79 1.66 -14.89
C LEU A 147 -12.17 2.31 -14.74
N TYR A 148 -12.67 2.34 -13.52
CA TYR A 148 -14.01 2.81 -13.21
C TYR A 148 -13.95 4.03 -12.28
N HIS A 149 -14.73 5.05 -12.59
CA HIS A 149 -14.96 6.14 -11.63
C HIS A 149 -15.69 5.56 -10.43
N ALA A 150 -15.19 5.83 -9.23
CA ALA A 150 -15.81 5.37 -8.00
C ALA A 150 -17.28 5.82 -7.90
N GLY A 151 -18.13 4.95 -7.36
CA GLY A 151 -19.57 5.17 -7.26
C GLY A 151 -20.38 4.81 -8.51
N THR A 152 -19.75 4.55 -9.66
CA THR A 152 -20.44 3.98 -10.84
C THR A 152 -20.93 2.56 -10.56
N HIS A 153 -21.91 2.10 -11.35
CA HIS A 153 -22.43 0.74 -11.21
C HIS A 153 -21.31 -0.29 -11.41
N GLU A 154 -20.45 -0.06 -12.39
CA GLU A 154 -19.32 -0.91 -12.74
C GLU A 154 -18.30 -1.02 -11.60
N SER A 155 -17.87 0.12 -11.03
CA SER A 155 -16.99 0.17 -9.85
C SER A 155 -17.61 -0.57 -8.66
N ARG A 156 -18.84 -0.22 -8.30
CA ARG A 156 -19.56 -0.81 -7.15
C ARG A 156 -19.74 -2.31 -7.30
N SER A 157 -20.18 -2.78 -8.46
CA SER A 157 -20.37 -4.21 -8.73
C SER A 157 -19.06 -4.97 -8.73
N ALA A 158 -17.93 -4.36 -9.10
CA ALA A 158 -16.63 -5.01 -9.08
C ALA A 158 -16.32 -5.60 -7.70
N THR A 159 -16.58 -4.87 -6.62
CA THR A 159 -16.43 -5.30 -5.22
C THR A 159 -17.66 -6.07 -4.69
N LEU A 160 -18.87 -5.51 -4.83
CA LEU A 160 -20.06 -6.08 -4.20
C LEU A 160 -20.44 -7.47 -4.77
N ASP A 161 -20.08 -7.76 -6.01
CA ASP A 161 -20.36 -9.05 -6.66
C ASP A 161 -19.25 -10.10 -6.44
N ILE A 162 -18.24 -9.83 -5.61
CA ILE A 162 -17.20 -10.81 -5.25
C ILE A 162 -17.78 -12.20 -4.87
N PRO A 163 -18.84 -12.31 -4.03
CA PRO A 163 -19.44 -13.61 -3.72
C PRO A 163 -20.02 -14.36 -4.92
N LYS A 164 -20.32 -13.66 -6.02
CA LYS A 164 -20.89 -14.21 -7.26
C LYS A 164 -19.82 -14.65 -8.26
N TYR A 165 -18.55 -14.31 -8.05
CA TYR A 165 -17.50 -14.63 -9.00
C TYR A 165 -17.06 -16.10 -8.95
N HIS A 166 -16.84 -16.65 -10.15
CA HIS A 166 -16.32 -18.00 -10.36
C HIS A 166 -14.92 -18.02 -10.98
N HIS A 167 -14.45 -16.87 -11.47
CA HIS A 167 -13.15 -16.68 -12.11
C HIS A 167 -12.48 -15.42 -11.55
N PRO A 168 -11.14 -15.35 -11.57
CA PRO A 168 -10.42 -14.14 -11.17
C PRO A 168 -10.88 -12.90 -11.96
N LYS A 169 -10.83 -11.74 -11.31
CA LYS A 169 -11.08 -10.43 -11.91
C LYS A 169 -10.10 -9.40 -11.36
N ALA A 170 -9.81 -8.36 -12.15
CA ALA A 170 -8.98 -7.24 -11.75
C ALA A 170 -9.52 -5.94 -12.38
N TRP A 171 -9.41 -4.83 -11.67
CA TRP A 171 -9.92 -3.52 -12.06
C TRP A 171 -9.17 -2.40 -11.34
N ILE A 172 -9.42 -1.16 -11.75
CA ILE A 172 -8.94 0.06 -11.10
C ILE A 172 -10.16 0.89 -10.69
N ASP A 173 -10.23 1.27 -9.43
CA ASP A 173 -11.21 2.26 -8.94
C ASP A 173 -10.54 3.64 -8.84
N GLN A 174 -11.22 4.65 -9.38
CA GLN A 174 -10.73 6.03 -9.43
C GLN A 174 -11.52 6.92 -8.47
N TYR A 175 -10.84 7.48 -7.48
CA TYR A 175 -11.39 8.44 -6.51
C TYR A 175 -10.84 9.85 -6.76
N PHE A 176 -11.45 10.87 -6.15
CA PHE A 176 -11.18 12.30 -6.39
C PHE A 176 -11.02 13.07 -5.07
N PRO A 177 -10.03 12.74 -4.24
CA PRO A 177 -9.75 13.44 -2.98
C PRO A 177 -9.20 14.85 -3.18
N VAL A 178 -9.27 15.67 -2.13
CA VAL A 178 -8.54 16.94 -2.06
C VAL A 178 -7.12 16.69 -1.55
N MET A 179 -6.14 17.02 -2.39
CA MET A 179 -4.72 16.98 -2.07
C MET A 179 -4.06 18.28 -2.50
N ASN A 180 -2.78 18.46 -2.17
CA ASN A 180 -2.04 19.64 -2.59
C ASN A 180 -0.66 19.29 -3.13
N THR A 181 -0.16 20.16 -4.00
CA THR A 181 1.18 20.08 -4.57
C THR A 181 1.96 21.36 -4.24
N PRO A 182 3.28 21.27 -4.05
CA PRO A 182 4.09 22.44 -3.73
C PRO A 182 4.22 23.40 -4.92
N LEU A 183 4.14 24.70 -4.64
CA LEU A 183 4.48 25.78 -5.56
C LEU A 183 5.80 26.44 -5.08
N ASP A 184 5.73 27.70 -4.66
CA ASP A 184 6.86 28.47 -4.17
C ASP A 184 7.11 28.23 -2.67
N ARG A 185 8.39 28.20 -2.29
CA ARG A 185 8.81 28.07 -0.90
C ARG A 185 10.07 28.86 -0.63
N ALA A 186 10.15 29.47 0.54
CA ALA A 186 11.34 30.18 0.96
C ALA A 186 11.43 30.18 2.48
N LEU A 187 12.66 30.17 2.96
CA LEU A 187 12.97 30.29 4.38
C LEU A 187 14.16 31.22 4.54
N SER A 188 14.00 32.28 5.31
CA SER A 188 15.05 33.27 5.51
C SER A 188 15.12 33.79 6.93
N ILE A 189 16.32 34.20 7.36
CA ILE A 189 16.54 34.99 8.56
C ILE A 189 16.58 36.46 8.13
N LEU A 190 15.73 37.28 8.75
CA LEU A 190 15.59 38.69 8.40
C LEU A 190 16.57 39.56 9.22
N GLY A 191 17.16 40.55 8.56
CA GLY A 191 17.91 41.62 9.19
C GLY A 191 17.03 42.70 9.79
N GLU A 192 17.65 43.69 10.43
CA GLU A 192 16.94 44.84 11.03
C GLU A 192 16.18 45.68 9.99
N ASP A 193 16.63 45.65 8.73
CA ASP A 193 16.00 46.34 7.60
C ASP A 193 14.84 45.54 6.97
N GLY A 194 14.52 44.36 7.51
CA GLY A 194 13.48 43.46 7.02
C GLY A 194 13.88 42.67 5.78
N LYS A 195 15.14 42.73 5.33
CA LYS A 195 15.62 41.95 4.18
C LYS A 195 16.24 40.63 4.62
N PRO A 196 16.26 39.60 3.74
CA PRO A 196 16.98 38.36 4.02
C PRO A 196 18.48 38.61 4.23
N GLU A 197 19.00 38.27 5.40
CA GLU A 197 20.45 38.17 5.64
C GLU A 197 20.99 36.77 5.34
N TRP A 198 20.12 35.77 5.43
CA TRP A 198 20.41 34.39 5.09
C TRP A 198 19.15 33.76 4.51
N GLU A 199 19.34 32.96 3.47
CA GLU A 199 18.31 32.16 2.83
C GLU A 199 18.72 30.68 2.91
N ALA A 200 17.75 29.83 3.25
CA ALA A 200 17.95 28.39 3.29
C ALA A 200 18.04 27.82 1.89
N ASP A 201 18.94 26.85 1.70
CA ASP A 201 18.93 26.03 0.50
C ASP A 201 17.91 24.91 0.69
N LEU A 202 16.77 24.99 0.00
CA LEU A 202 15.64 24.07 0.14
C LEU A 202 15.64 22.98 -0.96
N VAL A 203 16.82 22.59 -1.42
CA VAL A 203 17.05 21.54 -2.42
C VAL A 203 17.88 20.43 -1.81
N GLU A 204 17.50 19.18 -2.07
CA GLU A 204 18.30 18.03 -1.69
C GLU A 204 19.45 17.82 -2.68
N ASP A 205 20.61 17.40 -2.18
CA ASP A 205 21.75 17.06 -3.01
C ASP A 205 21.48 15.79 -3.84
N GLY A 206 21.39 15.99 -5.15
CA GLY A 206 21.32 14.92 -6.13
C GLY A 206 22.70 14.62 -6.69
N ASP A 207 23.51 13.90 -5.92
CA ASP A 207 24.91 13.59 -6.27
C ASP A 207 25.00 12.87 -7.63
N PRO A 208 25.82 13.33 -8.59
CA PRO A 208 25.96 12.72 -9.92
C PRO A 208 26.37 11.23 -9.95
N HIS A 209 26.94 10.69 -8.87
CA HIS A 209 27.25 9.26 -8.75
C HIS A 209 26.00 8.40 -8.55
N ASP A 210 24.89 9.00 -8.12
CA ASP A 210 23.54 8.45 -8.20
C ASP A 210 22.75 9.22 -9.27
N PRO A 211 22.74 8.76 -10.53
CA PRO A 211 22.14 9.49 -11.63
C PRO A 211 20.63 9.68 -11.47
N ASP A 212 19.94 8.78 -10.77
CA ASP A 212 18.49 8.87 -10.57
C ASP A 212 18.17 9.89 -9.49
N ALA A 213 18.88 9.88 -8.35
CA ALA A 213 18.76 10.95 -7.36
C ALA A 213 19.14 12.33 -7.95
N ALA A 214 20.21 12.40 -8.76
CA ALA A 214 20.62 13.62 -9.45
C ALA A 214 19.53 14.17 -10.40
N LYS A 215 18.87 13.28 -11.12
CA LYS A 215 17.82 13.61 -12.08
C LYS A 215 16.53 14.05 -11.41
N TYR A 216 16.17 13.41 -10.30
CA TYR A 216 14.86 13.56 -9.65
C TYR A 216 14.87 14.32 -8.32
N ARG A 217 16.00 14.94 -7.93
CA ARG A 217 16.11 15.77 -6.71
C ARG A 217 15.03 16.86 -6.58
N ASP A 218 14.52 17.37 -7.71
CA ASP A 218 13.50 18.41 -7.78
C ASP A 218 12.12 17.87 -8.19
N ALA A 219 11.93 16.55 -8.27
CA ALA A 219 10.67 15.93 -8.70
C ALA A 219 9.50 16.29 -7.76
N VAL A 220 9.76 16.22 -6.46
CA VAL A 220 8.93 16.88 -5.45
C VAL A 220 9.85 17.71 -4.59
N PRO A 221 9.71 19.03 -4.51
CA PRO A 221 10.52 19.85 -3.63
C PRO A 221 10.28 19.58 -2.13
N THR A 222 11.06 20.22 -1.25
CA THR A 222 10.85 20.13 0.21
C THR A 222 9.45 20.64 0.57
N PHE A 223 8.60 19.75 1.08
CA PHE A 223 7.18 20.01 1.18
C PHE A 223 6.52 19.13 2.24
N HIS A 224 5.55 19.72 2.94
CA HIS A 224 4.62 18.99 3.78
C HIS A 224 3.25 18.91 3.10
N GLY A 225 2.80 17.70 2.78
CA GLY A 225 1.46 17.43 2.24
C GLY A 225 0.37 17.97 3.17
N LEU A 226 -0.63 18.61 2.60
CA LEU A 226 -1.76 19.27 3.28
C LEU A 226 -1.37 20.42 4.24
N SER A 227 -0.13 20.91 4.17
CA SER A 227 0.27 22.16 4.85
C SER A 227 -0.49 23.37 4.29
N ALA A 228 -0.82 24.34 5.15
CA ALA A 228 -1.55 25.54 4.75
C ALA A 228 -0.71 26.44 3.83
N ASP A 229 -1.38 27.06 2.86
CA ASP A 229 -0.81 28.16 2.06
C ASP A 229 -0.58 29.39 2.94
N GLY A 230 0.58 30.04 2.81
CA GLY A 230 0.78 31.36 3.39
C GLY A 230 2.23 31.79 3.58
N GLU A 231 2.37 33.08 3.87
CA GLU A 231 3.61 33.71 4.27
C GLU A 231 3.51 34.21 5.71
N VAL A 232 4.46 33.83 6.55
CA VAL A 232 4.49 34.22 7.96
C VAL A 232 5.88 34.64 8.40
N GLU A 233 5.92 35.55 9.36
CA GLU A 233 7.15 36.06 9.95
C GLU A 233 7.04 36.05 11.47
N GLY A 234 8.08 35.60 12.15
CA GLY A 234 8.09 35.54 13.61
C GLY A 234 9.46 35.23 14.18
N GLN A 235 9.62 35.40 15.48
CA GLN A 235 10.76 34.80 16.16
C GLN A 235 10.55 33.29 16.26
N LEU A 236 11.65 32.54 16.25
CA LEU A 236 11.64 31.09 16.29
C LEU A 236 11.84 30.58 17.72
N VAL A 237 11.07 29.56 18.10
CA VAL A 237 11.23 28.86 19.39
C VAL A 237 11.43 27.37 19.13
N TYR A 238 12.46 26.79 19.75
CA TYR A 238 12.70 25.35 19.69
C TYR A 238 11.78 24.59 20.67
N VAL A 239 11.13 23.53 20.18
CA VAL A 239 10.14 22.77 20.94
C VAL A 239 10.47 21.28 21.06
N ASN A 240 11.73 20.89 20.90
CA ASN A 240 12.15 19.49 20.91
C ASN A 240 11.34 18.67 19.89
N TYR A 241 10.63 17.61 20.30
CA TYR A 241 9.83 16.80 19.41
C TYR A 241 8.45 17.42 19.13
N GLY A 242 8.08 18.54 19.74
CA GLY A 242 6.74 19.11 19.61
C GLY A 242 5.66 18.18 20.14
N ARG A 243 5.97 17.40 21.19
CA ARG A 243 4.98 16.58 21.89
C ARG A 243 4.12 17.46 22.77
N LYS A 244 2.99 16.92 23.22
CA LYS A 244 2.15 17.62 24.18
C LYS A 244 2.94 18.02 25.43
N GLU A 245 3.81 17.14 25.93
CA GLU A 245 4.62 17.40 27.13
C GLU A 245 5.68 18.49 26.87
N ASP A 246 6.25 18.55 25.67
CA ASP A 246 7.21 19.60 25.30
C ASP A 246 6.53 20.98 25.32
N TYR A 247 5.32 21.07 24.76
CA TYR A 247 4.52 22.30 24.77
C TYR A 247 4.06 22.68 26.18
N ASP A 248 3.54 21.72 26.96
CA ASP A 248 3.10 21.95 28.34
C ASP A 248 4.26 22.49 29.21
N GLU A 249 5.48 21.95 29.04
CA GLU A 249 6.68 22.40 29.76
C GLU A 249 7.03 23.86 29.41
N LEU A 250 6.94 24.23 28.15
CA LEU A 250 7.19 25.61 27.71
C LEU A 250 6.14 26.58 28.27
N ILE A 251 4.87 26.21 28.25
CA ILE A 251 3.79 27.01 28.84
C ILE A 251 4.00 27.17 30.35
N ALA A 252 4.38 26.10 31.06
CA ALA A 252 4.68 26.14 32.49
C ALA A 252 5.86 27.07 32.82
N LYS A 253 6.81 27.23 31.88
CA LYS A 253 7.91 28.20 31.95
C LYS A 253 7.50 29.63 31.57
N GLY A 254 6.25 29.87 31.21
CA GLY A 254 5.73 31.18 30.82
C GLY A 254 6.06 31.60 29.39
N VAL A 255 6.40 30.63 28.52
CA VAL A 255 6.75 30.89 27.11
C VAL A 255 5.47 31.16 26.32
N ASN A 256 5.42 32.29 25.61
CA ASN A 256 4.31 32.62 24.72
C ASN A 256 4.67 32.29 23.26
N LEU A 257 3.90 31.42 22.61
CA LEU A 257 4.10 31.03 21.21
C LEU A 257 3.27 31.87 20.22
N THR A 258 2.41 32.76 20.72
CA THR A 258 1.55 33.61 19.87
C THR A 258 2.40 34.46 18.92
N GLY A 259 2.16 34.35 17.62
CA GLY A 259 2.91 35.10 16.60
C GLY A 259 4.34 34.62 16.38
N LYS A 260 4.70 33.44 16.90
CA LYS A 260 6.04 32.85 16.76
C LYS A 260 6.05 31.70 15.77
N LEU A 261 7.22 31.48 15.18
CA LEU A 261 7.52 30.26 14.45
C LEU A 261 8.03 29.21 15.45
N VAL A 262 7.75 27.94 15.15
CA VAL A 262 8.18 26.81 15.97
C VAL A 262 9.18 25.96 15.19
N LEU A 263 10.27 25.54 15.83
CA LEU A 263 11.20 24.54 15.30
C LEU A 263 11.09 23.25 16.11
N ALA A 264 10.61 22.20 15.45
CA ALA A 264 10.52 20.85 16.01
C ALA A 264 11.45 19.90 15.25
N ARG A 265 11.88 18.82 15.88
CA ARG A 265 12.48 17.69 15.17
C ARG A 265 11.46 16.61 14.88
N TYR A 266 11.67 15.85 13.81
CA TYR A 266 10.95 14.60 13.56
C TYR A 266 11.18 13.59 14.69
N GLY A 267 10.37 12.52 14.72
CA GLY A 267 10.41 11.55 15.82
C GLY A 267 9.39 11.78 16.93
N GLY A 268 9.16 10.76 17.74
CA GLY A 268 8.37 10.84 18.99
C GLY A 268 6.85 10.86 18.83
N VAL A 269 6.31 11.75 18.00
CA VAL A 269 4.88 11.85 17.66
C VAL A 269 4.72 12.14 16.17
N PHE A 270 3.55 11.80 15.63
CA PHE A 270 3.19 12.10 14.24
C PHE A 270 3.32 13.60 13.93
N ARG A 271 3.85 13.94 12.74
CA ARG A 271 4.20 15.34 12.37
C ARG A 271 3.03 16.31 12.42
N GLY A 272 1.83 15.89 12.00
CA GLY A 272 0.62 16.71 12.09
C GLY A 272 0.27 17.09 13.53
N LEU A 273 0.55 16.25 14.53
CA LEU A 273 0.29 16.56 15.94
C LEU A 273 1.23 17.66 16.46
N LYS A 274 2.47 17.73 15.95
CA LYS A 274 3.42 18.80 16.28
C LYS A 274 2.85 20.15 15.84
N ILE A 275 2.28 20.20 14.65
CA ILE A 275 1.69 21.41 14.05
C ILE A 275 0.38 21.77 14.74
N LYS A 276 -0.47 20.78 15.04
CA LYS A 276 -1.71 20.98 15.80
C LYS A 276 -1.43 21.66 17.14
N GLY A 277 -0.48 21.15 17.92
CA GLY A 277 -0.09 21.74 19.20
C GLY A 277 0.45 23.17 19.06
N ALA A 278 1.30 23.43 18.05
CA ALA A 278 1.80 24.78 17.78
C ALA A 278 0.65 25.76 17.45
N GLN A 279 -0.26 25.34 16.56
CA GLN A 279 -1.40 26.12 16.10
C GLN A 279 -2.35 26.48 17.24
N GLU A 280 -2.68 25.51 18.10
CA GLU A 280 -3.56 25.72 19.26
C GLU A 280 -2.97 26.72 20.27
N LEU A 281 -1.65 26.90 20.27
CA LEU A 281 -0.91 27.83 21.12
C LEU A 281 -0.59 29.17 20.43
N GLY A 282 -1.14 29.40 19.23
CA GLY A 282 -1.03 30.67 18.50
C GLY A 282 0.27 30.83 17.70
N ALA A 283 1.06 29.77 17.53
CA ALA A 283 2.17 29.81 16.59
C ALA A 283 1.65 30.07 15.16
N VAL A 284 2.45 30.79 14.37
CA VAL A 284 2.06 31.17 13.00
C VAL A 284 2.68 30.28 11.93
N GLY A 285 3.65 29.44 12.28
CA GLY A 285 4.19 28.45 11.36
C GLY A 285 5.15 27.49 12.03
N VAL A 286 5.47 26.39 11.36
CA VAL A 286 6.27 25.29 11.92
C VAL A 286 7.33 24.82 10.94
N LEU A 287 8.57 24.73 11.42
CA LEU A 287 9.67 24.07 10.74
C LEU A 287 9.93 22.73 11.40
N ILE A 288 10.09 21.68 10.60
CA ILE A 288 10.43 20.35 11.09
C ILE A 288 11.71 19.87 10.42
N TYR A 289 12.63 19.28 11.18
CA TYR A 289 13.89 18.76 10.66
C TYR A 289 14.20 17.37 11.21
N ASP A 290 15.02 16.62 10.48
CA ASP A 290 15.56 15.37 10.96
C ASP A 290 16.84 15.59 11.75
N ASP A 291 16.86 15.16 13.01
CA ASP A 291 18.02 15.28 13.89
C ASP A 291 18.91 14.02 13.78
N PRO A 292 20.21 14.15 13.46
CA PRO A 292 21.11 12.99 13.39
C PRO A 292 21.21 12.16 14.67
N ARG A 293 20.80 12.69 15.83
CA ARG A 293 20.70 11.93 17.09
C ARG A 293 19.66 10.82 17.03
N ASP A 294 18.72 10.90 16.09
CA ASP A 294 17.62 9.96 15.92
C ASP A 294 17.89 8.93 14.80
N ASP A 295 19.13 8.88 14.28
CA ASP A 295 19.58 7.94 13.23
C ASP A 295 20.21 6.65 13.79
N GLY A 296 20.20 6.51 15.11
CA GLY A 296 20.78 5.35 15.79
C GLY A 296 22.30 5.27 15.60
N VAL A 297 22.79 4.12 15.13
CA VAL A 297 24.25 3.87 15.03
C VAL A 297 24.87 4.40 13.74
N VAL A 298 24.06 4.69 12.71
CA VAL A 298 24.54 5.01 11.37
C VAL A 298 24.65 6.52 11.20
N THR A 299 25.68 7.11 11.81
CA THR A 299 25.89 8.57 11.81
C THR A 299 27.31 8.94 11.38
N VAL A 300 27.47 10.19 10.94
CA VAL A 300 28.79 10.78 10.64
C VAL A 300 29.68 10.81 11.88
N GLU A 301 29.10 11.07 13.06
CA GLU A 301 29.82 11.04 14.34
C GLU A 301 30.41 9.65 14.63
N ASN A 302 29.72 8.58 14.22
CA ASN A 302 30.18 7.20 14.35
C ASN A 302 31.11 6.75 13.19
N GLY A 303 31.55 7.67 12.34
CA GLY A 303 32.52 7.41 11.27
C GLY A 303 31.91 6.89 9.96
N TYR A 304 30.58 6.85 9.83
CA TYR A 304 29.93 6.54 8.57
C TYR A 304 29.95 7.76 7.65
N LYS A 305 30.20 7.54 6.36
CA LYS A 305 30.08 8.60 5.38
C LYS A 305 28.60 8.88 5.07
N PRO A 306 28.22 10.13 4.79
CA PRO A 306 26.88 10.45 4.33
C PRO A 306 26.62 9.87 2.93
N TYR A 307 25.34 9.65 2.61
CA TYR A 307 24.90 9.28 1.27
C TYR A 307 25.36 10.32 0.24
N PRO A 308 25.87 9.91 -0.94
CA PRO A 308 25.94 8.53 -1.45
C PRO A 308 27.22 7.76 -1.07
N GLU A 309 28.22 8.40 -0.46
CA GLU A 309 29.49 7.73 -0.11
C GLU A 309 29.36 6.72 1.05
N GLY A 310 28.25 6.75 1.77
CA GLY A 310 27.94 5.81 2.83
C GLY A 310 26.48 5.88 3.29
N PRO A 311 26.14 5.11 4.34
CA PRO A 311 24.75 4.93 4.75
C PRO A 311 24.24 5.99 5.73
N ALA A 312 25.07 6.94 6.17
CA ALA A 312 24.58 8.01 7.05
C ALA A 312 23.71 8.99 6.25
N ARG A 313 22.74 9.63 6.90
CA ARG A 313 21.86 10.62 6.24
C ARG A 313 22.68 11.70 5.55
N ASN A 314 22.32 12.05 4.32
CA ASN A 314 22.90 13.21 3.64
C ASN A 314 22.52 14.50 4.41
N PRO A 315 23.45 15.44 4.67
CA PRO A 315 23.16 16.66 5.43
C PRO A 315 22.05 17.55 4.85
N THR A 316 21.84 17.47 3.53
CA THR A 316 20.81 18.20 2.79
C THR A 316 19.48 17.43 2.67
N ALA A 317 19.44 16.15 3.08
CA ALA A 317 18.24 15.33 2.97
C ALA A 317 17.08 15.92 3.78
N VAL A 318 15.87 15.78 3.24
CA VAL A 318 14.64 16.30 3.82
C VAL A 318 13.55 15.24 3.80
N GLN A 319 13.03 14.91 4.98
CA GLN A 319 11.82 14.10 5.07
C GLN A 319 10.59 14.93 4.67
N ARG A 320 9.87 14.51 3.63
CA ARG A 320 8.58 15.10 3.22
C ARG A 320 7.45 14.64 4.15
N GLY A 321 6.18 14.75 3.76
CA GLY A 321 5.10 14.07 4.47
C GLY A 321 3.85 14.86 4.73
N SER A 322 2.72 14.14 4.80
CA SER A 322 1.45 14.75 5.17
C SER A 322 1.44 15.21 6.62
N VAL A 323 0.91 16.42 6.83
CA VAL A 323 0.72 17.05 8.15
C VAL A 323 -0.74 17.08 8.58
N GLN A 324 -1.60 16.33 7.90
CA GLN A 324 -3.00 16.13 8.27
C GLN A 324 -3.15 15.64 9.71
N PHE A 325 -4.15 16.13 10.41
CA PHE A 325 -4.57 15.70 11.74
C PHE A 325 -5.36 14.39 11.66
N ILE A 326 -4.71 13.34 11.16
CA ILE A 326 -5.19 11.96 11.08
C ILE A 326 -5.77 11.40 12.40
N SER A 327 -5.41 12.00 13.54
CA SER A 327 -5.99 11.70 14.85
C SER A 327 -7.46 12.14 14.98
N LEU A 328 -7.93 13.02 14.09
CA LEU A 328 -9.33 13.42 13.99
C LEU A 328 -10.06 12.43 13.07
N TYR A 329 -9.59 12.28 11.83
CA TYR A 329 -10.01 11.24 10.89
C TYR A 329 -8.96 11.07 9.76
N PRO A 330 -8.80 9.86 9.21
CA PRO A 330 -8.04 9.59 7.97
C PRO A 330 -8.88 9.93 6.71
N GLY A 331 -8.38 9.66 5.51
CA GLY A 331 -9.10 9.88 4.26
C GLY A 331 -8.94 11.28 3.67
N ASP A 332 -9.72 11.57 2.63
CA ASP A 332 -9.88 12.90 2.06
C ASP A 332 -10.31 13.87 3.17
N PRO A 333 -9.56 14.96 3.39
CA PRO A 333 -9.96 15.99 4.35
C PRO A 333 -11.40 16.47 4.16
N THR A 334 -11.92 16.46 2.94
CA THR A 334 -13.18 17.13 2.62
C THR A 334 -14.41 16.22 2.59
N THR A 335 -14.25 14.89 2.64
CA THR A 335 -15.37 13.93 2.60
C THR A 335 -15.37 12.95 3.78
N PRO A 336 -15.32 13.42 5.05
CA PRO A 336 -15.34 12.49 6.17
C PRO A 336 -16.61 11.62 6.16
N ASP A 337 -16.43 10.32 6.40
CA ASP A 337 -17.47 9.29 6.45
C ASP A 337 -18.18 9.05 5.09
N ALA A 338 -17.59 9.50 3.97
CA ALA A 338 -18.15 9.31 2.64
C ALA A 338 -17.07 9.28 1.55
N PRO A 339 -17.14 8.36 0.58
CA PRO A 339 -16.11 8.26 -0.45
C PRO A 339 -16.03 9.52 -1.31
N ALA A 340 -14.80 9.92 -1.64
CA ALA A 340 -14.46 11.05 -2.50
C ALA A 340 -14.76 10.77 -3.98
N TYR A 341 -16.05 10.60 -4.30
CA TYR A 341 -16.52 10.56 -5.68
C TYR A 341 -16.28 11.89 -6.40
N GLU A 342 -16.29 11.85 -7.73
CA GLU A 342 -16.11 13.02 -8.59
C GLU A 342 -17.08 14.16 -8.22
N ASN A 343 -18.34 13.81 -7.95
CA ASN A 343 -19.41 14.72 -7.57
C ASN A 343 -19.73 14.74 -6.06
N ALA A 344 -18.80 14.27 -5.21
CA ALA A 344 -19.01 14.24 -3.76
C ALA A 344 -19.25 15.65 -3.18
N THR A 345 -20.09 15.72 -2.15
CA THR A 345 -20.28 16.95 -1.36
C THR A 345 -19.09 17.10 -0.42
N ARG A 346 -18.44 18.27 -0.44
CA ARG A 346 -17.19 18.52 0.27
C ARG A 346 -17.37 19.52 1.40
N THR A 347 -16.68 19.29 2.51
CA THR A 347 -16.57 20.17 3.67
C THR A 347 -15.28 20.99 3.62
N ASP A 348 -15.09 21.89 4.60
CA ASP A 348 -13.89 22.74 4.67
C ASP A 348 -12.61 22.00 5.10
N GLY A 349 -12.71 20.74 5.55
CA GLY A 349 -11.57 19.96 6.03
C GLY A 349 -11.03 20.40 7.38
N GLU A 350 -11.64 19.91 8.46
CA GLU A 350 -11.20 20.24 9.83
C GLU A 350 -9.96 19.46 10.29
N ASN A 351 -9.53 18.44 9.55
CA ASN A 351 -8.34 17.66 9.87
C ASN A 351 -7.07 18.13 9.15
N ILE A 352 -7.00 19.37 8.63
CA ILE A 352 -5.76 19.91 8.05
C ILE A 352 -5.28 21.16 8.81
N PRO A 353 -3.95 21.42 8.84
CA PRO A 353 -3.41 22.64 9.43
C PRO A 353 -3.94 23.91 8.78
N LYS A 354 -4.04 24.96 9.60
CA LYS A 354 -4.40 26.34 9.23
C LYS A 354 -3.19 27.28 9.28
N ILE A 355 -2.01 26.76 9.59
CA ILE A 355 -0.72 27.48 9.59
C ILE A 355 0.29 26.78 8.66
N PRO A 356 1.15 27.54 7.95
CA PRO A 356 2.14 26.96 7.06
C PRO A 356 3.22 26.19 7.82
N SER A 357 3.73 25.16 7.17
CA SER A 357 4.86 24.38 7.67
C SER A 357 5.79 23.95 6.54
N LEU A 358 7.08 23.79 6.84
CA LEU A 358 8.05 23.25 5.90
C LEU A 358 8.99 22.24 6.58
N PRO A 359 9.34 21.15 5.89
CA PRO A 359 10.44 20.32 6.29
C PRO A 359 11.77 20.95 5.84
N ILE A 360 12.81 20.85 6.65
CA ILE A 360 14.14 21.39 6.35
C ILE A 360 15.23 20.37 6.67
N SER A 361 16.33 20.50 5.95
CA SER A 361 17.51 19.67 6.14
C SER A 361 18.20 19.93 7.48
N TRP A 362 19.01 18.98 7.94
CA TRP A 362 19.82 19.15 9.13
C TRP A 362 20.79 20.33 8.99
N GLU A 363 21.39 20.51 7.81
CA GLU A 363 22.28 21.63 7.53
C GLU A 363 21.61 23.00 7.76
N ASN A 364 20.40 23.18 7.24
CA ASN A 364 19.61 24.39 7.47
C ASN A 364 19.19 24.53 8.94
N ALA A 365 18.77 23.42 9.57
CA ALA A 365 18.40 23.42 10.98
C ALA A 365 19.57 23.85 11.88
N GLN A 366 20.81 23.45 11.57
CA GLN A 366 22.00 23.90 12.31
C GLN A 366 22.18 25.41 12.25
N ARG A 367 21.98 26.05 11.09
CA ARG A 367 22.09 27.51 10.96
C ARG A 367 21.01 28.22 11.76
N ILE A 368 19.80 27.69 11.75
CA ILE A 368 18.65 28.22 12.47
C ILE A 368 18.79 28.04 13.99
N LEU A 369 19.25 26.88 14.46
CA LEU A 369 19.50 26.61 15.88
C LEU A 369 20.55 27.57 16.45
N LYS A 370 21.59 27.91 15.68
CA LYS A 370 22.59 28.92 16.08
C LYS A 370 21.97 30.31 16.29
N GLU A 371 20.91 30.64 15.56
CA GLU A 371 20.17 31.91 15.70
C GLU A 371 19.38 31.97 17.02
N ILE A 372 18.93 30.81 17.53
CA ILE A 372 18.22 30.71 18.81
C ILE A 372 19.21 30.88 19.99
N SER A 373 20.34 30.18 19.96
CA SER A 373 21.29 30.16 21.07
C SER A 373 22.35 31.26 21.04
N GLY A 374 22.59 31.90 19.89
CA GLY A 374 23.60 32.94 19.70
C GLY A 374 25.00 32.43 19.30
N LYS A 375 25.17 31.11 19.06
CA LYS A 375 26.27 30.45 18.29
C LYS A 375 26.38 28.93 18.51
N ASP A 376 25.96 28.41 19.66
CA ASP A 376 26.14 26.99 20.01
C ASP A 376 24.87 26.17 19.78
N VAL A 377 24.90 25.26 18.81
CA VAL A 377 23.78 24.36 18.50
C VAL A 377 23.38 23.54 19.73
N LYS A 378 24.33 23.04 20.53
CA LYS A 378 24.00 22.20 21.70
C LYS A 378 23.19 22.97 22.74
N ALA A 379 23.51 24.25 22.94
CA ALA A 379 22.73 25.12 23.81
C ALA A 379 21.30 25.37 23.28
N ALA A 380 21.09 25.40 21.95
CA ALA A 380 19.77 25.57 21.34
C ALA A 380 18.86 24.35 21.51
N LEU A 381 19.44 23.15 21.65
CA LEU A 381 18.71 21.89 21.83
C LEU A 381 18.13 21.71 23.24
N THR A 382 18.35 22.67 24.14
CA THR A 382 17.73 22.69 25.47
C THR A 382 16.35 23.32 25.37
N LEU A 383 15.32 22.65 25.89
CA LEU A 383 13.94 23.14 25.91
C LEU A 383 13.75 24.25 26.97
N ASN A 384 14.29 25.43 26.71
CA ASN A 384 14.24 26.59 27.62
C ASN A 384 13.26 27.68 27.16
N GLY A 385 12.71 27.56 25.94
CA GLY A 385 11.77 28.53 25.38
C GLY A 385 12.38 29.86 24.94
N LYS A 386 13.72 29.94 24.84
CA LYS A 386 14.39 31.11 24.28
C LYS A 386 13.96 31.29 22.82
N ALA A 387 13.49 32.50 22.51
CA ALA A 387 13.19 32.89 21.14
C ALA A 387 14.47 33.36 20.42
N SER A 388 14.52 33.18 19.10
CA SER A 388 15.59 33.73 18.26
C SER A 388 15.68 35.26 18.37
N GLU A 389 16.90 35.78 18.22
CA GLU A 389 17.13 37.24 18.24
C GLU A 389 16.45 37.89 17.03
N LYS A 390 16.69 37.33 15.84
CA LYS A 390 16.10 37.78 14.59
C LYS A 390 14.79 37.07 14.27
N LYS A 391 13.97 37.72 13.44
CA LYS A 391 12.79 37.10 12.85
C LYS A 391 13.20 36.17 11.72
N VAL A 392 12.41 35.13 11.54
CA VAL A 392 12.48 34.21 10.42
C VAL A 392 11.24 34.45 9.55
N LYS A 393 11.40 34.45 8.23
CA LYS A 393 10.31 34.45 7.26
C LYS A 393 10.16 33.06 6.66
N LEU A 394 8.94 32.55 6.70
CA LEU A 394 8.53 31.28 6.10
C LEU A 394 7.50 31.57 5.00
N VAL A 395 7.79 31.11 3.79
CA VAL A 395 6.88 31.15 2.64
C VAL A 395 6.57 29.71 2.25
N ASN A 396 5.28 29.36 2.21
CA ASN A 396 4.81 28.07 1.74
C ASN A 396 3.58 28.29 0.85
N HIS A 397 3.78 28.24 -0.46
CA HIS A 397 2.69 28.28 -1.42
C HIS A 397 2.37 26.89 -1.95
N VAL A 398 1.08 26.56 -2.00
CA VAL A 398 0.59 25.24 -2.39
C VAL A 398 -0.59 25.34 -3.34
N ASP A 399 -0.68 24.40 -4.27
CA ASP A 399 -1.83 24.24 -5.16
C ASP A 399 -2.72 23.12 -4.61
N THR A 400 -3.75 23.50 -3.85
CA THR A 400 -4.75 22.57 -3.29
C THR A 400 -5.90 22.39 -4.27
N LYS A 401 -6.13 21.14 -4.69
CA LYS A 401 -7.17 20.82 -5.67
C LYS A 401 -7.65 19.38 -5.52
N VAL A 402 -8.76 19.09 -6.19
CA VAL A 402 -9.23 17.72 -6.37
C VAL A 402 -8.31 17.03 -7.38
N ILE A 403 -7.67 15.93 -6.97
CA ILE A 403 -6.72 15.17 -7.78
C ILE A 403 -7.24 13.74 -7.91
N PRO A 404 -7.32 13.17 -9.12
CA PRO A 404 -7.71 11.77 -9.27
C PRO A 404 -6.64 10.84 -8.71
N ILE A 405 -7.06 9.75 -8.05
CA ILE A 405 -6.19 8.69 -7.54
C ILE A 405 -6.71 7.33 -7.99
N TRP A 406 -5.84 6.32 -8.03
CA TRP A 406 -6.14 5.02 -8.66
C TRP A 406 -5.76 3.82 -7.78
N ASN A 407 -6.78 3.21 -7.19
CA ASN A 407 -6.65 1.95 -6.46
C ASN A 407 -6.77 0.78 -7.43
N THR A 408 -5.76 -0.08 -7.51
CA THR A 408 -5.78 -1.26 -8.39
C THR A 408 -6.10 -2.51 -7.58
N LEU A 409 -7.17 -3.21 -7.94
CA LEU A 409 -7.65 -4.37 -7.20
C LEU A 409 -7.70 -5.63 -8.07
N ALA A 410 -7.55 -6.78 -7.42
CA ALA A 410 -7.86 -8.07 -8.02
C ALA A 410 -8.47 -9.03 -7.00
N VAL A 411 -9.30 -9.95 -7.47
CA VAL A 411 -9.93 -10.97 -6.63
C VAL A 411 -9.69 -12.37 -7.18
N LEU A 412 -9.31 -13.28 -6.29
CA LEU A 412 -9.30 -14.72 -6.50
C LEU A 412 -10.50 -15.34 -5.77
N PRO A 413 -11.53 -15.81 -6.49
CA PRO A 413 -12.72 -16.36 -5.85
C PRO A 413 -12.43 -17.69 -5.14
N GLY A 414 -12.84 -17.77 -3.88
CA GLY A 414 -12.69 -18.95 -3.04
C GLY A 414 -13.76 -20.02 -3.24
N HIS A 415 -13.64 -21.10 -2.47
CA HIS A 415 -14.73 -22.07 -2.27
C HIS A 415 -15.86 -21.46 -1.40
N ILE A 416 -15.49 -20.80 -0.32
CA ILE A 416 -16.36 -20.00 0.55
C ILE A 416 -16.48 -18.62 -0.09
N LYS A 417 -17.72 -18.21 -0.36
CA LYS A 417 -18.02 -17.03 -1.18
C LYS A 417 -18.19 -15.74 -0.39
N ASN A 418 -18.51 -15.84 0.89
CA ASN A 418 -18.82 -14.73 1.79
C ASN A 418 -17.71 -14.47 2.82
N GLU A 419 -16.52 -15.02 2.63
CA GLU A 419 -15.35 -14.78 3.47
C GLU A 419 -14.18 -14.38 2.57
N THR A 420 -13.52 -13.27 2.92
CA THR A 420 -12.45 -12.65 2.13
C THR A 420 -11.25 -12.33 3.00
N VAL A 421 -10.05 -12.65 2.51
CA VAL A 421 -8.78 -12.13 3.02
C VAL A 421 -8.31 -11.01 2.08
N LEU A 422 -8.08 -9.82 2.63
CA LEU A 422 -7.59 -8.67 1.88
C LEU A 422 -6.07 -8.52 2.11
N ILE A 423 -5.30 -8.39 1.04
CA ILE A 423 -3.85 -8.18 1.07
C ILE A 423 -3.55 -6.87 0.35
N GLY A 424 -3.01 -5.89 1.07
CA GLY A 424 -2.84 -4.52 0.58
C GLY A 424 -1.41 -4.01 0.70
N CYS A 425 -1.03 -3.11 -0.20
CA CYS A 425 0.16 -2.28 -0.12
C CYS A 425 -0.11 -0.99 -0.88
N HIS A 426 0.40 0.14 -0.44
CA HIS A 426 0.40 1.33 -1.29
C HIS A 426 1.49 1.26 -2.35
N ARG A 427 1.40 2.18 -3.30
CA ARG A 427 2.30 2.26 -4.47
C ARG A 427 2.84 3.66 -4.68
N ASP A 428 2.09 4.69 -4.31
CA ASP A 428 2.55 6.07 -4.44
C ASP A 428 3.75 6.34 -3.53
N ALA A 429 4.68 7.17 -4.00
CA ALA A 429 5.86 7.63 -3.26
C ALA A 429 6.02 9.15 -3.30
N TRP A 430 6.67 9.74 -2.30
CA TRP A 430 7.05 11.16 -2.36
C TRP A 430 8.03 11.49 -3.49
N VAL A 431 8.95 10.57 -3.78
CA VAL A 431 9.92 10.69 -4.89
C VAL A 431 9.99 9.29 -5.54
N MET A 432 11.13 8.60 -5.47
CA MET A 432 11.31 7.25 -6.04
C MET A 432 10.91 6.12 -5.09
N GLY A 433 10.75 6.39 -3.79
CA GLY A 433 10.19 5.44 -2.82
C GLY A 433 10.86 4.06 -2.76
N ALA A 434 12.19 3.97 -2.90
CA ALA A 434 12.89 2.69 -3.01
C ALA A 434 12.63 1.71 -1.84
N THR A 435 12.49 2.25 -0.62
CA THR A 435 12.04 1.49 0.55
C THR A 435 10.53 1.56 0.68
N ASP A 436 10.01 2.78 0.76
CA ASP A 436 8.62 3.11 1.05
C ASP A 436 7.98 3.74 -0.20
N PRO A 437 7.00 3.12 -0.87
CA PRO A 437 6.45 1.76 -0.68
C PRO A 437 7.23 0.63 -1.33
N THR A 438 8.20 0.90 -2.21
CA THR A 438 8.59 -0.06 -3.26
C THR A 438 8.99 -1.44 -2.70
N SER A 439 9.55 -1.51 -1.48
CA SER A 439 9.83 -2.80 -0.84
C SER A 439 8.57 -3.66 -0.58
N GLY A 440 7.45 -3.02 -0.25
CA GLY A 440 6.13 -3.63 -0.14
C GLY A 440 5.50 -3.95 -1.49
N THR A 441 5.64 -3.06 -2.49
CA THR A 441 5.21 -3.32 -3.87
C THR A 441 5.91 -4.57 -4.44
N VAL A 442 7.21 -4.70 -4.22
CA VAL A 442 7.99 -5.90 -4.57
C VAL A 442 7.44 -7.15 -3.88
N SER A 443 7.05 -7.03 -2.61
CA SER A 443 6.44 -8.13 -1.86
C SER A 443 5.08 -8.53 -2.45
N ILE A 444 4.24 -7.56 -2.85
CA ILE A 444 2.99 -7.83 -3.58
C ILE A 444 3.29 -8.60 -4.87
N HIS A 445 4.28 -8.17 -5.66
CA HIS A 445 4.60 -8.83 -6.92
C HIS A 445 4.93 -10.32 -6.73
N GLU A 446 5.81 -10.63 -5.76
CA GLU A 446 6.21 -12.02 -5.52
C GLU A 446 5.08 -12.86 -4.91
N VAL A 447 4.23 -12.27 -4.06
CA VAL A 447 3.02 -12.94 -3.54
C VAL A 447 2.06 -13.27 -4.68
N VAL A 448 1.78 -12.31 -5.57
CA VAL A 448 0.89 -12.49 -6.73
C VAL A 448 1.42 -13.58 -7.65
N ARG A 449 2.72 -13.60 -7.94
CA ARG A 449 3.38 -14.68 -8.72
C ARG A 449 3.20 -16.06 -8.05
N GLY A 450 3.37 -16.13 -6.73
CA GLY A 450 3.14 -17.35 -5.96
C GLY A 450 1.71 -17.88 -6.08
N TYR A 451 0.71 -17.00 -5.92
CA TYR A 451 -0.70 -17.34 -6.11
C TYR A 451 -1.01 -17.73 -7.56
N GLY A 452 -0.49 -17.01 -8.54
CA GLY A 452 -0.64 -17.33 -9.96
C GLY A 452 -0.10 -18.71 -10.32
N ALA A 453 1.07 -19.07 -9.80
CA ALA A 453 1.65 -20.40 -9.98
C ALA A 453 0.77 -21.51 -9.40
N LEU A 454 0.18 -21.29 -8.22
CA LEU A 454 -0.77 -22.21 -7.61
C LEU A 454 -2.03 -22.40 -8.47
N LEU A 455 -2.62 -21.30 -8.94
CA LEU A 455 -3.81 -21.35 -9.82
C LEU A 455 -3.54 -22.14 -11.10
N ARG A 456 -2.36 -21.97 -11.73
CA ARG A 456 -1.94 -22.74 -12.92
C ARG A 456 -1.80 -24.24 -12.65
N LYS A 457 -1.60 -24.66 -11.39
CA LYS A 457 -1.61 -26.07 -10.96
C LYS A 457 -3.01 -26.60 -10.61
N GLY A 458 -4.05 -25.77 -10.73
CA GLY A 458 -5.43 -26.12 -10.40
C GLY A 458 -5.77 -25.95 -8.92
N TRP A 459 -4.91 -25.29 -8.13
CA TRP A 459 -5.26 -24.92 -6.76
C TRP A 459 -6.27 -23.76 -6.76
N ARG A 460 -7.11 -23.71 -5.73
CA ARG A 460 -8.05 -22.61 -5.49
C ARG A 460 -8.08 -22.28 -4.01
N PRO A 461 -8.08 -21.00 -3.61
CA PRO A 461 -8.13 -20.64 -2.19
C PRO A 461 -9.45 -21.06 -1.55
N LEU A 462 -9.42 -21.36 -0.25
CA LEU A 462 -10.63 -21.71 0.50
C LEU A 462 -11.59 -20.51 0.59
N ARG A 463 -11.07 -19.33 0.94
CA ARG A 463 -11.77 -18.04 0.99
C ARG A 463 -11.48 -17.22 -0.26
N ASN A 464 -12.23 -16.16 -0.50
CA ASN A 464 -11.80 -15.17 -1.48
C ASN A 464 -10.47 -14.54 -1.01
N VAL A 465 -9.60 -14.20 -1.95
CA VAL A 465 -8.42 -13.37 -1.68
C VAL A 465 -8.52 -12.14 -2.56
N VAL A 466 -8.55 -10.96 -1.95
CA VAL A 466 -8.50 -9.68 -2.66
C VAL A 466 -7.10 -9.09 -2.48
N PHE A 467 -6.48 -8.70 -3.58
CA PHE A 467 -5.25 -7.95 -3.63
C PHE A 467 -5.58 -6.50 -3.92
N ALA A 468 -4.95 -5.57 -3.21
CA ALA A 468 -5.12 -4.15 -3.41
C ALA A 468 -3.76 -3.44 -3.47
N SER A 469 -3.59 -2.62 -4.51
CA SER A 469 -2.54 -1.61 -4.58
C SER A 469 -3.19 -0.24 -4.40
N TRP A 470 -2.97 0.35 -3.24
CA TRP A 470 -3.52 1.65 -2.85
C TRP A 470 -2.70 2.80 -3.44
N ASP A 471 -3.38 3.90 -3.75
CA ASP A 471 -2.80 5.20 -4.11
C ASP A 471 -3.11 6.23 -3.01
N ALA A 472 -2.43 7.38 -3.04
CA ALA A 472 -2.51 8.46 -2.05
C ALA A 472 -2.37 7.96 -0.61
N GLU A 473 -1.44 7.04 -0.42
CA GLU A 473 -1.03 6.60 0.90
C GLU A 473 -0.02 7.54 1.51
N GLU A 474 1.00 8.07 0.84
CA GLU A 474 2.25 8.57 1.42
C GLU A 474 2.25 9.49 2.68
N VAL A 475 2.84 8.99 3.78
CA VAL A 475 3.53 9.78 4.82
C VAL A 475 4.87 9.11 5.09
N PRO A 476 6.01 9.83 5.08
CA PRO A 476 7.25 9.20 5.43
C PRO A 476 7.26 8.92 6.94
N THR A 477 7.72 7.72 7.23
CA THR A 477 7.75 7.08 8.54
C THR A 477 8.57 7.82 9.60
N VAL A 478 8.26 7.52 10.87
CA VAL A 478 9.10 7.87 12.01
C VAL A 478 10.32 6.95 12.01
N SER A 479 11.55 7.48 12.07
CA SER A 479 12.78 6.68 12.18
C SER A 479 12.64 5.57 13.25
N PRO A 480 13.11 4.32 12.98
CA PRO A 480 12.99 3.19 13.91
C PRO A 480 13.83 3.31 15.19
N ALA A 481 14.48 4.45 15.46
CA ALA A 481 15.29 4.64 16.66
C ALA A 481 14.47 4.69 17.98
N SER A 482 13.14 4.75 17.94
CA SER A 482 12.31 4.59 19.14
C SER A 482 11.59 3.24 19.16
N SER A 483 12.29 2.21 19.63
CA SER A 483 11.66 0.98 20.11
C SER A 483 10.86 1.26 21.39
N TYR A 484 9.64 1.78 21.22
CA TYR A 484 8.58 1.66 22.22
C TYR A 484 7.38 1.01 21.53
N LYS A 485 7.24 -0.30 21.74
CA LYS A 485 6.01 -1.06 21.46
C LYS A 485 4.85 -0.38 22.19
N LEU A 486 4.06 0.42 21.49
CA LEU A 486 2.72 0.73 21.95
C LEU A 486 1.87 -0.51 21.64
N TYR A 487 1.63 -1.33 22.66
CA TYR A 487 0.66 -2.42 22.62
C TYR A 487 -0.74 -1.82 22.52
N VAL A 488 -1.15 -1.41 21.33
CA VAL A 488 -2.57 -1.28 20.97
C VAL A 488 -2.87 -2.46 20.06
N SER A 489 -3.86 -3.24 20.46
CA SER A 489 -4.29 -4.50 19.86
C SER A 489 -4.40 -4.45 18.32
N ASN A 490 -3.63 -5.31 17.65
CA ASN A 490 -3.88 -5.93 16.34
C ASN A 490 -4.22 -5.06 15.12
N VAL A 491 -3.79 -3.81 15.06
CA VAL A 491 -3.58 -3.12 13.77
C VAL A 491 -2.41 -2.14 13.97
N GLY A 492 -1.28 -2.40 13.33
CA GLY A 492 -0.21 -1.41 13.23
C GLY A 492 -0.72 -0.30 12.33
N LEU A 493 -1.27 0.75 12.93
CA LEU A 493 -1.67 1.96 12.22
C LEU A 493 -0.40 2.74 11.89
N ASP A 494 0.23 2.37 10.78
CA ASP A 494 1.11 3.26 10.04
C ASP A 494 0.19 4.28 9.36
N LEU A 495 0.41 5.57 9.60
CA LEU A 495 -0.50 6.63 9.18
C LEU A 495 0.18 7.54 8.15
N GLN A 496 -0.53 7.70 7.04
CA GLN A 496 -0.07 7.94 5.67
C GLN A 496 -0.88 9.18 5.13
N TYR A 497 -0.65 9.89 3.98
CA TYR A 497 -1.42 10.99 3.32
C TYR A 497 -2.92 10.79 3.53
N GLY A 498 -3.38 11.06 4.72
CA GLY A 498 -4.62 10.52 5.24
C GLY A 498 -4.83 9.01 5.21
N LEU A 499 -4.00 8.16 4.58
CA LEU A 499 -4.41 6.82 4.11
C LEU A 499 -5.49 6.89 3.00
N ILE A 500 -5.52 7.99 2.24
CA ILE A 500 -6.66 8.40 1.40
C ILE A 500 -7.19 7.23 0.57
N GLY A 501 -6.43 6.67 -0.37
CA GLY A 501 -6.99 5.68 -1.29
C GLY A 501 -7.60 4.46 -0.59
N SER A 502 -6.94 3.95 0.45
CA SER A 502 -7.47 2.81 1.22
C SER A 502 -8.70 3.19 2.06
N THR A 503 -8.74 4.41 2.60
CA THR A 503 -9.87 4.94 3.37
C THR A 503 -11.08 5.20 2.48
N GLU A 504 -10.90 5.84 1.32
CA GLU A 504 -11.97 6.10 0.35
C GLU A 504 -12.63 4.79 -0.10
N TRP A 505 -11.83 3.75 -0.37
CA TRP A 505 -12.36 2.44 -0.70
C TRP A 505 -13.12 1.81 0.49
N ALA A 506 -12.63 2.00 1.72
CA ALA A 506 -13.31 1.49 2.91
C ALA A 506 -14.64 2.22 3.19
N GLU A 507 -14.71 3.52 2.93
CA GLU A 507 -15.92 4.34 3.03
C GLU A 507 -16.92 4.05 1.90
N ASP A 508 -16.44 3.63 0.74
CA ASP A 508 -17.29 3.13 -0.34
C ASP A 508 -17.97 1.81 0.06
N PHE A 509 -17.23 0.87 0.66
CA PHE A 509 -17.70 -0.50 0.93
C PHE A 509 -17.84 -0.92 2.41
N PRO A 510 -18.36 -0.10 3.34
CA PRO A 510 -18.27 -0.37 4.78
C PRO A 510 -19.07 -1.59 5.23
N GLU A 511 -20.29 -1.79 4.71
CA GLU A 511 -21.10 -2.98 5.03
C GLU A 511 -20.45 -4.24 4.47
N TRP A 512 -19.99 -4.18 3.21
CA TRP A 512 -19.36 -5.33 2.57
C TRP A 512 -18.10 -5.77 3.32
N ILE A 513 -17.27 -4.82 3.75
CA ILE A 513 -16.08 -5.09 4.56
C ILE A 513 -16.48 -5.78 5.88
N THR A 514 -17.44 -5.19 6.59
CA THR A 514 -17.92 -5.71 7.89
C THR A 514 -18.47 -7.12 7.78
N GLU A 515 -19.18 -7.44 6.69
CA GLU A 515 -19.83 -8.73 6.48
C GLU A 515 -18.88 -9.81 5.92
N ASN A 516 -17.88 -9.43 5.13
CA ASN A 516 -17.11 -10.39 4.31
C ASN A 516 -15.62 -10.44 4.63
N VAL A 517 -15.00 -9.38 5.15
CA VAL A 517 -13.54 -9.35 5.36
C VAL A 517 -13.18 -10.00 6.68
N VAL A 518 -12.42 -11.09 6.61
CA VAL A 518 -11.96 -11.87 7.77
C VAL A 518 -10.64 -11.31 8.32
N ALA A 519 -9.77 -10.82 7.43
CA ALA A 519 -8.48 -10.24 7.79
C ALA A 519 -7.98 -9.30 6.70
N TYR A 520 -7.26 -8.26 7.13
CA TYR A 520 -6.45 -7.37 6.28
C TYR A 520 -4.96 -7.61 6.58
N ILE A 521 -4.17 -7.90 5.55
CA ILE A 521 -2.72 -8.10 5.63
C ILE A 521 -2.05 -6.94 4.87
N ASN A 522 -1.39 -6.05 5.60
CA ASN A 522 -0.64 -4.94 5.01
C ASN A 522 0.80 -5.35 4.69
N LEU A 523 1.30 -4.96 3.51
CA LEU A 523 2.67 -5.21 3.07
C LEU A 523 3.51 -3.91 2.91
N GLY A 524 2.98 -2.75 3.32
CA GLY A 524 3.58 -1.42 3.11
C GLY A 524 5.05 -1.24 3.51
N HIS A 525 5.56 -2.03 4.46
CA HIS A 525 7.00 -2.06 4.78
C HIS A 525 7.51 -3.51 4.82
N GLY A 526 8.22 -3.92 3.77
CA GLY A 526 8.82 -5.26 3.65
C GLY A 526 10.20 -5.39 4.30
N GLN A 527 10.87 -4.27 4.65
CA GLN A 527 12.18 -4.31 5.30
C GLN A 527 12.07 -4.15 6.82
N LEU A 528 12.27 -5.26 7.54
CA LEU A 528 12.91 -5.18 8.86
C LEU A 528 14.31 -4.60 8.63
N ALA A 529 14.57 -3.41 9.16
CA ALA A 529 15.91 -2.83 9.21
C ALA A 529 16.85 -3.80 9.95
N HIS A 530 17.49 -4.71 9.21
CA HIS A 530 18.56 -5.54 9.71
C HIS A 530 19.87 -4.84 9.34
N PRO A 531 20.61 -4.28 10.31
CA PRO A 531 21.78 -3.43 10.04
C PRO A 531 23.02 -4.19 9.55
N HIS A 532 22.87 -5.44 9.08
CA HIS A 532 23.99 -6.26 8.67
C HIS A 532 23.71 -6.96 7.34
N ARG A 533 24.43 -6.47 6.32
CA ARG A 533 24.66 -7.09 5.01
C ARG A 533 23.51 -6.99 4.01
N SER A 534 23.46 -5.84 3.37
CA SER A 534 23.39 -5.82 1.92
C SER A 534 24.28 -4.68 1.42
N ARG A 535 25.42 -5.04 0.83
CA ARG A 535 25.92 -4.24 -0.29
C ARG A 535 24.90 -4.48 -1.39
N ILE A 536 24.11 -3.47 -1.72
CA ILE A 536 23.43 -3.37 -3.01
C ILE A 536 24.30 -2.49 -3.88
#